data_AF-A0A8D9BJD6-F1
#
_entry.id   AF-A0A8D9BJD6-F1
#
_cell.length_a   1.000
_cell.length_b   1.000
_cell.length_c   1.000
_cell.angle_alpha   90.00
_cell.angle_beta   90.00
_cell.angle_gamma   90.00
#
_symmetry.space_group_name_H-M   'P 1'
#
loop_
_entity.id
_entity.type
_entity.pdbx_description
1 polymer ?
#
loop_
_entity_poly.entity_id
_entity_poly.type
_entity_poly.pdbx_seq_one_letter_code
_entity_poly.pdbx_strand_id
1 'polypeptide(L)'
;MFTPEVLRKVYAVDKDPKRFKYMKEVVELANGSDVVETIFSDIFEIKMAGYSDVEYVLVDPSCSGTGISERAKIDNHREVSSGRLKNLSGFQKDLLGRVCTYFPRVRRIVYCTCSVREEENEQVVEEIVKKFGAKFEVEDLRQHPALSEWKHFGSDKYENGKKCFYALPSDYCTGFFAAVLVRTDVDSIESVTTHKQGKRNQANAKDVGKKKKQKFK
;
A
#
# COMPACT_ATOMS: atom_id res chain seq x y z
N MET A 1 -11.12 -19.81 13.24
CA MET A 1 -12.05 -20.39 12.24
C MET A 1 -12.19 -19.42 11.10
N PHE A 2 -11.62 -19.73 9.93
CA PHE A 2 -11.88 -18.98 8.70
C PHE A 2 -13.20 -19.47 8.12
N THR A 3 -14.17 -18.57 7.94
CA THR A 3 -15.47 -18.88 7.32
C THR A 3 -15.32 -18.98 5.79
N PRO A 4 -16.12 -19.81 5.09
CA PRO A 4 -16.02 -19.97 3.65
C PRO A 4 -16.35 -18.67 2.88
N GLU A 5 -15.42 -18.34 1.97
CA GLU A 5 -15.56 -17.58 0.71
C GLU A 5 -16.22 -16.19 0.75
N VAL A 6 -15.56 -15.23 1.39
CA VAL A 6 -15.42 -13.92 0.73
C VAL A 6 -14.22 -14.04 -0.19
N LEU A 7 -14.46 -14.14 -1.50
CA LEU A 7 -13.41 -14.00 -2.51
C LEU A 7 -12.68 -12.68 -2.24
N ARG A 8 -11.44 -12.78 -1.74
CA ARG A 8 -10.60 -11.61 -1.47
C ARG A 8 -10.09 -11.11 -2.81
N LYS A 9 -10.46 -9.88 -3.13
CA LYS A 9 -10.12 -9.24 -4.39
C LYS A 9 -8.80 -8.49 -4.27
N VAL A 10 -7.99 -8.55 -5.32
CA VAL A 10 -6.77 -7.75 -5.48
C VAL A 10 -7.02 -6.74 -6.59
N TYR A 11 -6.72 -5.47 -6.31
CA TYR A 11 -6.76 -4.41 -7.32
C TYR A 11 -5.33 -4.10 -7.75
N ALA A 12 -5.03 -4.30 -9.03
CA ALA A 12 -3.70 -4.08 -9.58
C ALA A 12 -3.73 -2.89 -10.54
N VAL A 13 -3.05 -1.80 -10.20
CA VAL A 13 -3.13 -0.52 -10.91
C VAL A 13 -1.80 -0.21 -11.58
N ASP A 14 -1.83 0.12 -12.86
CA ASP A 14 -0.67 0.71 -13.54
C ASP A 14 -1.14 1.74 -14.58
N LYS A 15 -0.38 2.83 -14.73
CA LYS A 15 -0.67 3.91 -15.69
C LYS A 15 0.11 3.79 -16.98
N ASP A 16 1.19 3.00 -16.99
CA ASP A 16 1.97 2.78 -18.19
C ASP A 16 1.31 1.69 -19.03
N PRO A 17 0.98 1.96 -20.32
CA PRO A 17 0.22 1.01 -21.13
C PRO A 17 0.99 -0.29 -21.43
N LYS A 18 2.33 -0.24 -21.47
CA LYS A 18 3.15 -1.44 -21.71
C LYS A 18 3.20 -2.31 -20.46
N ARG A 19 3.47 -1.70 -19.30
CA ARG A 19 3.46 -2.40 -18.00
C ARG A 19 2.08 -2.97 -17.69
N PHE A 20 1.01 -2.22 -17.94
CA PHE A 20 -0.36 -2.68 -17.75
C PHE A 20 -0.69 -3.89 -18.62
N LYS A 21 -0.32 -3.86 -19.91
CA LYS A 21 -0.52 -4.99 -20.82
C LYS A 21 0.22 -6.23 -20.31
N TYR A 22 1.49 -6.09 -19.94
CA TYR A 22 2.28 -7.18 -19.40
C TYR A 22 1.69 -7.74 -18.10
N MET A 23 1.27 -6.87 -17.18
CA MET A 23 0.60 -7.27 -15.94
C MET A 23 -0.64 -8.13 -16.22
N LYS A 24 -1.49 -7.74 -17.18
CA LYS A 24 -2.66 -8.54 -17.57
C LYS A 24 -2.28 -9.93 -18.05
N GLU A 25 -1.27 -10.02 -18.92
CA GLU A 25 -0.77 -11.31 -19.43
C GLU A 25 -0.27 -12.20 -18.27
N VAL A 26 0.45 -11.62 -17.30
CA VAL A 26 0.93 -12.36 -16.12
C VAL A 26 -0.22 -12.85 -15.25
N VAL A 27 -1.27 -12.04 -14.98
CA VAL A 27 -2.38 -12.55 -14.15
C VAL A 27 -3.17 -13.63 -14.88
N GLU A 28 -3.32 -13.54 -16.21
CA GLU A 28 -3.98 -14.57 -17.00
C GLU A 28 -3.18 -15.89 -16.98
N LEU A 29 -1.86 -15.83 -17.21
CA LEU A 29 -0.97 -16.98 -17.13
C LEU A 29 -0.95 -17.63 -15.75
N ALA A 30 -1.13 -16.84 -14.68
CA ALA A 30 -1.21 -17.34 -13.31
C ALA A 30 -2.62 -17.82 -12.90
N ASN A 31 -3.59 -17.86 -13.83
CA ASN A 31 -5.00 -18.15 -13.54
C ASN A 31 -5.60 -17.25 -12.44
N GLY A 32 -5.13 -16.01 -12.34
CA GLY A 32 -5.51 -15.04 -11.30
C GLY A 32 -6.70 -14.16 -11.64
N SER A 33 -7.28 -14.27 -12.84
CA SER A 33 -8.32 -13.37 -13.34
C SER A 33 -9.61 -13.34 -12.50
N ASP A 34 -9.89 -14.39 -11.73
CA ASP A 34 -11.05 -14.44 -10.83
C ASP A 34 -10.85 -13.62 -9.54
N VAL A 35 -9.60 -13.31 -9.19
CA VAL A 35 -9.23 -12.62 -7.94
C VAL A 35 -8.56 -11.27 -8.16
N VAL A 36 -7.88 -11.07 -9.30
CA VAL A 36 -7.18 -9.82 -9.63
C VAL A 36 -7.97 -8.98 -10.63
N GLU A 37 -8.41 -7.79 -10.22
CA GLU A 37 -8.92 -6.76 -11.13
C GLU A 37 -7.78 -5.83 -11.54
N THR A 38 -7.41 -5.87 -12.82
CA THR A 38 -6.40 -4.98 -13.40
C THR A 38 -7.04 -3.65 -13.84
N ILE A 39 -6.50 -2.53 -13.39
CA ILE A 39 -7.01 -1.17 -13.64
C ILE A 39 -5.93 -0.35 -14.37
N PHE A 40 -6.24 0.10 -15.58
CA PHE A 40 -5.37 1.02 -16.33
C PHE A 40 -5.70 2.46 -15.96
N SER A 41 -4.96 3.03 -15.01
CA SER A 41 -5.23 4.37 -14.48
C SER A 41 -4.02 4.92 -13.73
N ASP A 42 -3.90 6.24 -13.66
CA ASP A 42 -3.05 6.87 -12.66
C ASP A 42 -3.75 6.79 -11.29
N ILE A 43 -3.05 6.28 -10.28
CA ILE A 43 -3.54 6.17 -8.90
C ILE A 43 -4.03 7.51 -8.34
N PHE A 44 -3.50 8.64 -8.82
CA PHE A 44 -3.98 9.96 -8.43
C PHE A 44 -5.37 10.30 -8.99
N GLU A 45 -5.82 9.63 -10.06
CA GLU A 45 -7.10 9.85 -10.76
C GLU A 45 -8.21 8.87 -10.35
N ILE A 46 -7.87 7.73 -9.74
CA ILE A 46 -8.84 6.73 -9.27
C ILE A 46 -9.79 7.36 -8.25
N LYS A 47 -11.11 7.07 -8.32
CA LYS A 47 -12.13 7.57 -7.37
C LYS A 47 -12.33 6.63 -6.16
N MET A 48 -12.27 7.17 -4.93
CA MET A 48 -12.34 6.43 -3.66
C MET A 48 -13.57 5.54 -3.53
N ALA A 49 -14.72 5.99 -4.03
CA ALA A 49 -16.00 5.31 -3.85
C ALA A 49 -16.00 3.84 -4.34
N GLY A 50 -15.15 3.51 -5.33
CA GLY A 50 -15.00 2.16 -5.84
C GLY A 50 -14.13 1.23 -5.00
N TYR A 51 -13.38 1.76 -4.02
CA TYR A 51 -12.30 1.03 -3.33
C TYR A 51 -12.30 1.29 -1.82
N SER A 52 -13.44 1.68 -1.25
CA SER A 52 -13.57 2.00 0.18
C SER A 52 -13.38 0.79 1.11
N ASP A 53 -13.34 -0.41 0.54
CA ASP A 53 -13.17 -1.70 1.18
C ASP A 53 -11.74 -2.21 1.23
N VAL A 54 -10.80 -1.52 0.58
CA VAL A 54 -9.38 -1.86 0.65
C VAL A 54 -8.86 -1.72 2.08
N GLU A 55 -8.42 -2.85 2.64
CA GLU A 55 -7.81 -2.94 3.98
C GLU A 55 -6.28 -3.02 3.95
N TYR A 56 -5.70 -3.46 2.83
CA TYR A 56 -4.25 -3.67 2.67
C TYR A 56 -3.79 -3.03 1.38
N VAL A 57 -2.66 -2.32 1.42
CA VAL A 57 -2.07 -1.70 0.23
C VAL A 57 -0.58 -2.02 0.15
N LEU A 58 -0.13 -2.44 -1.02
CA LEU A 58 1.28 -2.50 -1.39
C LEU A 58 1.60 -1.27 -2.26
N VAL A 59 2.57 -0.48 -1.84
CA VAL A 59 3.08 0.69 -2.55
C VAL A 59 4.50 0.37 -3.00
N ASP A 60 4.64 -0.02 -4.26
CA ASP A 60 5.91 -0.23 -4.97
C ASP A 60 6.07 0.85 -6.05
N PRO A 61 6.55 2.05 -5.70
CA PRO A 61 6.67 3.18 -6.61
C PRO A 61 7.90 3.05 -7.51
N SER A 62 7.90 3.84 -8.58
CA SER A 62 9.13 4.10 -9.33
C SER A 62 10.24 4.59 -8.39
N CYS A 63 11.34 3.84 -8.39
CA CYS A 63 12.53 4.07 -7.58
C CYS A 63 13.75 4.37 -8.49
N SER A 64 14.86 4.82 -7.93
CA SER A 64 16.11 5.03 -8.68
C SER A 64 16.65 3.72 -9.29
N GLY A 65 16.39 2.59 -8.64
CA GLY A 65 16.85 1.26 -9.03
C GLY A 65 18.28 0.96 -8.58
N THR A 66 18.83 1.75 -7.66
CA THR A 66 20.23 1.64 -7.20
C THR A 66 20.56 0.30 -6.52
N GLY A 67 19.56 -0.44 -6.05
CA GLY A 67 19.75 -1.78 -5.47
C GLY A 67 19.85 -2.91 -6.51
N ILE A 68 19.49 -2.66 -7.77
CA ILE A 68 19.52 -3.67 -8.83
C ILE A 68 20.91 -3.65 -9.49
N SER A 69 21.73 -4.68 -9.24
CA SER A 69 23.14 -4.75 -9.66
C SER A 69 23.38 -4.53 -11.15
N GLU A 70 22.47 -4.95 -12.02
CA GLU A 70 22.57 -4.70 -13.47
C GLU A 70 22.23 -3.25 -13.84
N ARG A 71 21.25 -2.62 -13.18
CA ARG A 71 20.96 -1.20 -13.37
C ARG A 71 22.07 -0.32 -12.81
N ALA A 72 22.63 -0.66 -11.66
CA ALA A 72 23.82 0.01 -11.13
C ALA A 72 25.02 -0.09 -12.10
N LYS A 73 25.18 -1.23 -12.79
CA LYS A 73 26.21 -1.41 -13.83
C LYS A 73 25.95 -0.63 -15.11
N ILE A 74 24.68 -0.51 -15.54
CA ILE A 74 24.29 0.30 -16.71
C ILE A 74 24.39 1.80 -16.39
N ASP A 75 23.99 2.20 -15.17
CA ASP A 75 24.11 3.56 -14.64
C ASP A 75 25.54 3.88 -14.13
N ASN A 76 26.55 3.00 -14.31
CA ASN A 76 27.97 3.36 -14.15
C ASN A 76 28.42 4.48 -15.12
N HIS A 77 27.54 4.93 -16.04
CA HIS A 77 27.71 6.16 -16.84
C HIS A 77 26.77 7.32 -16.45
N ARG A 78 25.86 7.13 -15.49
CA ARG A 78 24.95 8.14 -14.97
C ARG A 78 24.78 7.93 -13.47
N GLU A 79 25.62 8.57 -12.66
CA GLU A 79 25.24 8.85 -11.28
C GLU A 79 23.78 9.31 -11.26
N VAL A 80 22.95 8.68 -10.43
CA VAL A 80 21.56 9.12 -10.27
C VAL A 80 21.64 10.57 -9.82
N SER A 81 21.29 11.50 -10.72
CA SER A 81 21.44 12.91 -10.43
C SER A 81 20.63 13.25 -9.18
N SER A 82 21.18 14.12 -8.34
CA SER A 82 20.50 14.60 -7.12
C SER A 82 19.09 15.12 -7.43
N GLY A 83 18.91 15.77 -8.58
CA GLY A 83 17.61 16.20 -9.08
C GLY A 83 16.63 15.05 -9.37
N ARG A 84 17.08 13.97 -10.05
CA ARG A 84 16.25 12.79 -10.29
C ARG A 84 15.87 12.10 -8.99
N LEU A 85 16.83 11.91 -8.08
CA LEU A 85 16.60 11.28 -6.79
C LEU A 85 15.56 12.06 -5.96
N LYS A 86 15.70 13.39 -5.92
CA LYS A 86 14.74 14.28 -5.24
C LYS A 86 13.34 14.20 -5.84
N ASN A 87 13.22 14.16 -7.17
CA ASN A 87 11.93 14.06 -7.83
C ASN A 87 11.24 12.71 -7.56
N LEU A 88 12.01 11.61 -7.57
CA LEU A 88 11.50 10.28 -7.26
C LEU A 88 11.04 10.19 -5.80
N SER A 89 11.87 10.63 -4.85
CA SER A 89 11.51 10.71 -3.43
C SER A 89 10.26 11.56 -3.19
N GLY A 90 10.15 12.72 -3.87
CA GLY A 90 8.96 13.57 -3.82
C GLY A 90 7.69 12.83 -4.29
N PHE A 91 7.75 12.18 -5.45
CA PHE A 91 6.65 11.37 -5.97
C PHE A 91 6.26 10.23 -5.02
N GLN A 92 7.24 9.56 -4.41
CA GLN A 92 7.01 8.47 -3.46
C GLN A 92 6.26 8.95 -2.22
N LYS A 93 6.60 10.14 -1.70
CA LYS A 93 5.91 10.79 -0.58
C LYS A 93 4.47 11.18 -0.95
N ASP A 94 4.27 11.74 -2.13
CA ASP A 94 2.93 12.10 -2.61
C ASP A 94 2.05 10.87 -2.75
N LEU A 95 2.59 9.78 -3.30
CA LEU A 95 1.87 8.52 -3.47
C LEU A 95 1.54 7.87 -2.12
N LEU A 96 2.53 7.78 -1.21
CA LEU A 96 2.29 7.16 0.09
C LEU A 96 1.32 8.00 0.94
N GLY A 97 1.40 9.34 0.86
CA GLY A 97 0.45 10.24 1.49
C GLY A 97 -0.96 10.16 0.89
N ARG A 98 -1.07 9.94 -0.42
CA ARG A 98 -2.33 9.63 -1.10
C ARG A 98 -2.95 8.38 -0.49
N VAL A 99 -2.21 7.28 -0.39
CA VAL A 99 -2.70 6.02 0.18
C VAL A 99 -3.17 6.19 1.63
N CYS A 100 -2.39 6.89 2.47
CA CYS A 100 -2.74 7.15 3.88
C CYS A 100 -4.06 7.93 4.05
N THR A 101 -4.48 8.71 3.05
CA THR A 101 -5.70 9.53 3.12
C THR A 101 -6.86 8.94 2.34
N TYR A 102 -6.60 8.09 1.35
CA TYR A 102 -7.62 7.72 0.37
C TYR A 102 -8.43 6.48 0.72
N PHE A 103 -7.83 5.52 1.42
CA PHE A 103 -8.49 4.27 1.73
C PHE A 103 -9.01 4.29 3.17
N PRO A 104 -10.32 4.54 3.40
CA PRO A 104 -10.84 4.79 4.74
C PRO A 104 -10.77 3.57 5.66
N ARG A 105 -10.61 2.37 5.10
CA ARG A 105 -10.46 1.11 5.83
C ARG A 105 -9.06 0.52 5.78
N VAL A 106 -8.07 1.20 5.18
CA VAL A 106 -6.71 0.67 5.15
C VAL A 106 -6.19 0.49 6.57
N ARG A 107 -5.68 -0.70 6.87
CA ARG A 107 -5.13 -1.10 8.18
C ARG A 107 -3.63 -1.29 8.11
N ARG A 108 -3.13 -1.72 6.95
CA ARG A 108 -1.71 -1.96 6.69
C ARG A 108 -1.31 -1.45 5.32
N ILE A 109 -0.20 -0.73 5.28
CA ILE A 109 0.42 -0.25 4.05
C ILE A 109 1.86 -0.76 4.04
N VAL A 110 2.20 -1.59 3.07
CA VAL A 110 3.59 -1.97 2.80
C VAL A 110 4.14 -0.96 1.79
N TYR A 111 5.20 -0.27 2.17
CA TYR A 111 5.98 0.59 1.28
C TYR A 111 7.31 -0.10 0.99
N CYS A 112 7.67 -0.23 -0.28
CA CYS A 112 8.93 -0.85 -0.64
C CYS A 112 9.61 -0.15 -1.82
N THR A 113 10.93 -0.31 -1.94
CA THR A 113 11.67 0.17 -3.09
C THR A 113 12.78 -0.81 -3.48
N CYS A 114 13.17 -0.73 -4.75
CA CYS A 114 14.37 -1.35 -5.31
C CYS A 114 15.66 -0.51 -5.10
N SER A 115 15.72 0.30 -4.04
CA SER A 115 16.77 1.29 -3.80
C SER A 115 17.51 1.05 -2.48
N VAL A 116 18.78 1.43 -2.44
CA VAL A 116 19.60 1.46 -1.20
C VAL A 116 19.82 2.89 -0.69
N ARG A 117 19.08 3.86 -1.24
CA ARG A 117 19.20 5.29 -0.93
C ARG A 117 18.24 5.68 0.19
N GLU A 118 18.77 6.20 1.29
CA GLU A 118 17.97 6.71 2.42
C GLU A 118 16.93 7.76 1.99
N GLU A 119 17.22 8.54 0.94
CA GLU A 119 16.32 9.57 0.40
C GLU A 119 15.01 8.98 -0.16
N GLU A 120 15.06 7.74 -0.64
CA GLU A 120 13.90 6.99 -1.14
C GLU A 120 13.38 5.98 -0.11
N ASN A 121 14.00 5.88 1.06
CA ASN A 121 13.71 4.82 2.03
C ASN A 121 13.31 5.46 3.36
N GLU A 122 14.21 5.51 4.34
CA GLU A 122 13.91 6.02 5.67
C GLU A 122 13.41 7.47 5.65
N GLN A 123 13.93 8.34 4.79
CA GLN A 123 13.47 9.74 4.72
C GLN A 123 12.02 9.85 4.27
N VAL A 124 11.56 8.97 3.35
CA VAL A 124 10.16 8.92 2.93
C VAL A 124 9.28 8.45 4.09
N VAL A 125 9.70 7.40 4.79
CA VAL A 125 8.96 6.85 5.94
C VAL A 125 8.81 7.89 7.05
N GLU A 126 9.90 8.56 7.44
CA GLU A 126 9.88 9.58 8.50
C GLU A 126 8.98 10.76 8.16
N GLU A 127 9.00 11.25 6.92
CA GLU A 127 8.11 12.34 6.50
C GLU A 127 6.64 11.93 6.52
N ILE A 128 6.33 10.68 6.15
CA ILE A 128 4.97 10.15 6.19
C ILE A 128 4.50 9.97 7.64
N VAL A 129 5.32 9.40 8.51
CA VAL A 129 4.97 9.25 9.94
C VAL A 129 4.84 10.61 10.61
N LYS A 130 5.71 11.58 10.31
CA LYS A 130 5.58 12.95 10.81
C LYS A 130 4.25 13.60 10.41
N LYS A 131 3.76 13.33 9.19
CA LYS A 131 2.52 13.90 8.66
C LYS A 131 1.26 13.15 9.09
N PHE A 132 1.34 11.83 9.25
CA PHE A 132 0.19 10.94 9.47
C PHE A 132 0.27 10.11 10.76
N GLY A 133 1.20 10.43 11.65
CA GLY A 133 1.49 9.71 12.90
C GLY A 133 0.33 9.60 13.89
N ALA A 134 -0.67 10.47 13.77
CA ALA A 134 -1.91 10.37 14.54
C ALA A 134 -2.78 9.16 14.14
N LYS A 135 -2.53 8.56 12.97
CA LYS A 135 -3.30 7.43 12.42
C LYS A 135 -2.44 6.22 12.07
N PHE A 136 -1.16 6.41 11.81
CA PHE A 136 -0.27 5.34 11.36
C PHE A 136 1.04 5.35 12.14
N GLU A 137 1.52 4.16 12.47
CA GLU A 137 2.84 3.95 13.05
C GLU A 137 3.62 2.92 12.21
N VAL A 138 4.94 2.88 12.37
CA VAL A 138 5.78 1.88 11.70
C VAL A 138 5.86 0.62 12.56
N GLU A 139 5.49 -0.51 11.99
CA GLU A 139 5.67 -1.83 12.59
C GLU A 139 7.15 -2.19 12.67
N ASP A 140 7.59 -2.69 13.82
CA ASP A 140 8.96 -3.16 13.99
C ASP A 140 9.17 -4.52 13.34
N LEU A 141 9.66 -4.52 12.10
CA LEU A 141 9.88 -5.74 11.33
C LEU A 141 10.95 -6.67 11.94
N ARG A 142 11.79 -6.18 12.85
CA ARG A 142 12.74 -7.02 13.60
C ARG A 142 12.01 -8.02 14.51
N GLN A 143 10.79 -7.70 14.91
CA GLN A 143 9.95 -8.56 15.76
C GLN A 143 9.03 -9.47 14.95
N HIS A 144 9.01 -9.33 13.62
CA HIS A 144 8.12 -10.13 12.78
C HIS A 144 8.63 -11.58 12.71
N PRO A 145 7.80 -12.61 13.01
CA PRO A 145 8.28 -14.00 13.10
C PRO A 145 8.97 -14.51 11.83
N ALA A 146 8.48 -14.10 10.65
CA ALA A 146 9.08 -14.47 9.36
C ALA A 146 10.47 -13.84 9.09
N LEU A 147 10.89 -12.87 9.92
CA LEU A 147 12.15 -12.13 9.80
C LEU A 147 13.07 -12.36 11.01
N SER A 148 12.79 -13.37 11.84
CA SER A 148 13.56 -13.69 13.06
C SER A 148 15.05 -13.91 12.80
N GLU A 149 15.41 -14.52 11.68
CA GLU A 149 16.80 -14.77 11.26
C GLU A 149 17.35 -13.69 10.31
N TRP A 150 16.57 -12.66 10.00
CA TRP A 150 16.99 -11.61 9.08
C TRP A 150 17.97 -10.64 9.74
N LYS A 151 18.95 -10.14 8.97
CA LYS A 151 20.09 -9.39 9.52
C LYS A 151 20.04 -7.90 9.24
N HIS A 152 19.69 -7.53 8.00
CA HIS A 152 19.80 -6.15 7.56
C HIS A 152 18.49 -5.39 7.78
N PHE A 153 18.59 -4.32 8.57
CA PHE A 153 17.53 -3.37 8.86
C PHE A 153 18.09 -1.96 8.71
N GLY A 154 17.22 -0.97 8.65
CA GLY A 154 17.63 0.43 8.45
C GLY A 154 18.51 0.97 9.58
N SER A 155 19.02 2.17 9.36
CA SER A 155 19.93 2.82 10.30
C SER A 155 19.20 3.41 11.52
N ASP A 156 19.94 3.67 12.60
CA ASP A 156 19.47 4.37 13.81
C ASP A 156 19.51 5.90 13.67
N LYS A 157 19.94 6.41 12.51
CA LYS A 157 19.86 7.84 12.14
C LYS A 157 18.41 8.35 12.12
N TYR A 158 17.45 7.44 11.98
CA TYR A 158 16.02 7.73 11.89
C TYR A 158 15.27 7.01 13.00
N GLU A 159 14.26 7.67 13.58
CA GLU A 159 13.49 7.12 14.70
C GLU A 159 12.89 5.75 14.37
N ASN A 160 12.38 5.59 13.15
CA ASN A 160 11.81 4.33 12.67
C ASN A 160 12.77 3.52 11.79
N GLY A 161 14.02 3.96 11.58
CA GLY A 161 14.91 3.32 10.61
C GLY A 161 15.21 1.86 10.94
N LYS A 162 15.48 1.54 12.21
CA LYS A 162 15.72 0.15 12.67
C LYS A 162 14.50 -0.77 12.54
N LYS A 163 13.30 -0.21 12.42
CA LYS A 163 12.06 -0.97 12.22
C LYS A 163 11.89 -1.41 10.76
N CYS A 164 12.60 -0.79 9.83
CA CYS A 164 12.49 -1.04 8.40
C CYS A 164 13.46 -2.14 7.95
N PHE A 165 13.00 -2.96 7.00
CA PHE A 165 13.72 -4.08 6.41
C PHE A 165 14.62 -3.62 5.26
N TYR A 166 15.81 -4.22 5.18
CA TYR A 166 16.66 -4.14 4.01
C TYR A 166 17.04 -5.55 3.55
N ALA A 167 17.01 -5.79 2.25
CA ALA A 167 17.74 -6.90 1.63
C ALA A 167 18.91 -6.34 0.84
N LEU A 168 20.09 -6.91 1.05
CA LEU A 168 21.34 -6.45 0.45
C LEU A 168 22.05 -7.56 -0.33
N PRO A 169 23.03 -7.23 -1.19
CA PRO A 169 23.89 -8.23 -1.83
C PRO A 169 24.59 -9.19 -0.85
N SER A 170 24.90 -8.73 0.37
CA SER A 170 25.44 -9.57 1.45
C SER A 170 24.45 -10.64 1.95
N ASP A 171 23.15 -10.48 1.67
CA ASP A 171 22.10 -11.46 1.94
C ASP A 171 21.82 -12.39 0.74
N TYR A 172 22.71 -12.40 -0.26
CA TYR A 172 22.47 -13.07 -1.54
C TYR A 172 21.22 -12.55 -2.28
N CYS A 173 20.85 -11.30 -2.03
CA CYS A 173 19.68 -10.64 -2.58
C CYS A 173 20.06 -9.41 -3.41
N THR A 174 19.13 -8.86 -4.19
CA THR A 174 19.28 -7.50 -4.73
C THR A 174 19.01 -6.47 -3.64
N GLY A 175 19.56 -5.26 -3.79
CA GLY A 175 19.24 -4.14 -2.90
C GLY A 175 17.74 -3.82 -2.93
N PHE A 176 17.09 -3.93 -1.78
CA PHE A 176 15.66 -3.70 -1.61
C PHE A 176 15.36 -3.20 -0.20
N PHE A 177 14.34 -2.37 -0.08
CA PHE A 177 13.88 -1.79 1.17
C PHE A 177 12.39 -2.05 1.37
N ALA A 178 11.96 -2.27 2.60
CA ALA A 178 10.54 -2.28 2.97
C ALA A 178 10.27 -1.68 4.36
N ALA A 179 9.15 -0.98 4.46
CA ALA A 179 8.57 -0.52 5.71
C ALA A 179 7.08 -0.85 5.74
N VAL A 180 6.54 -1.13 6.93
CA VAL A 180 5.12 -1.43 7.10
C VAL A 180 4.50 -0.38 8.02
N LEU A 181 3.52 0.36 7.50
CA LEU A 181 2.70 1.28 8.28
C LEU A 181 1.44 0.56 8.74
N VAL A 182 1.18 0.57 10.04
CA VAL A 182 -0.01 -0.03 10.65
C VAL A 182 -0.89 1.08 11.19
N ARG A 183 -2.18 0.94 10.97
CA ARG A 183 -3.17 1.91 11.42
C ARG A 183 -3.42 1.76 12.93
N THR A 184 -3.47 2.88 13.64
CA THR A 184 -3.59 2.93 15.11
C THR A 184 -4.99 3.30 15.61
N ASP A 185 -5.81 3.94 14.77
CA ASP A 185 -7.18 4.38 15.10
C ASP A 185 -8.26 3.32 14.77
N VAL A 186 -7.92 2.02 14.80
CA VAL A 186 -8.76 0.92 14.30
C VAL A 186 -10.14 0.86 14.99
N ASP A 187 -10.18 1.04 16.31
CA ASP A 187 -11.43 1.01 17.11
C ASP A 187 -12.42 2.13 16.72
N SER A 188 -11.89 3.27 16.23
CA SER A 188 -12.71 4.39 15.78
C SER A 188 -13.41 4.12 14.43
N ILE A 189 -12.89 3.19 13.63
CA ILE A 189 -13.46 2.83 12.31
C ILE A 189 -14.59 1.82 12.49
N GLU A 190 -14.41 0.81 13.34
CA GLU A 190 -15.40 -0.24 13.57
C GLU A 190 -16.69 0.33 14.21
N SER A 191 -16.56 1.32 15.10
CA SER A 191 -17.70 2.05 15.70
C SER A 191 -18.46 2.94 14.70
N VAL A 192 -17.78 3.62 13.77
CA VAL A 192 -18.45 4.41 12.72
C VAL A 192 -19.16 3.52 11.69
N THR A 193 -18.60 2.36 11.38
CA THR A 193 -19.14 1.43 10.39
C THR A 193 -20.40 0.74 10.92
N THR A 194 -20.39 0.32 12.19
CA THR A 194 -21.57 -0.24 12.89
C THR A 194 -22.71 0.77 13.01
N HIS A 195 -22.42 2.04 13.33
CA HIS A 195 -23.44 3.09 13.40
C HIS A 195 -24.05 3.45 12.03
N LYS A 196 -23.29 3.43 10.93
CA LYS A 196 -23.84 3.63 9.57
C LYS A 196 -24.69 2.44 9.11
N GLN A 197 -24.29 1.21 9.41
CA GLN A 197 -25.08 0.00 9.11
C GLN A 197 -26.42 0.01 9.87
N GLY A 198 -26.40 0.39 11.16
CA GLY A 198 -27.60 0.51 12.00
C GLY A 198 -28.59 1.57 11.50
N LYS A 199 -28.10 2.73 11.04
CA LYS A 199 -28.95 3.79 10.44
C LYS A 199 -29.55 3.37 9.10
N ARG A 200 -28.79 2.65 8.26
CA ARG A 200 -29.26 2.14 6.95
C ARG A 200 -30.32 1.04 7.12
N ASN A 201 -30.16 0.16 8.12
CA ASN A 201 -31.14 -0.87 8.46
C ASN A 201 -32.43 -0.27 9.05
N GLN A 202 -32.35 0.77 9.88
CA GLN A 202 -33.54 1.47 10.39
C GLN A 202 -34.28 2.27 9.30
N ALA A 203 -33.58 2.85 8.32
CA ALA A 203 -34.20 3.54 7.20
C ALA A 203 -34.96 2.57 6.27
N ASN A 204 -34.36 1.41 5.96
CA ASN A 204 -35.03 0.36 5.16
C ASN A 204 -36.23 -0.27 5.87
N ALA A 205 -36.19 -0.43 7.21
CA ALA A 205 -37.33 -0.94 7.98
C ALA A 205 -38.56 0.00 7.95
N LYS A 206 -38.33 1.32 7.89
CA LYS A 206 -39.41 2.32 7.82
C LYS A 206 -40.09 2.40 6.45
N ASP A 207 -39.38 2.02 5.38
CA ASP A 207 -39.90 2.08 4.00
C ASP A 207 -40.73 0.82 3.63
N VAL A 208 -40.37 -0.35 4.17
CA VAL A 208 -41.17 -1.59 4.02
C VAL A 208 -42.53 -1.49 4.72
N GLY A 209 -42.62 -0.75 5.82
CA GLY A 209 -43.87 -0.54 6.56
C GLY A 209 -44.91 0.34 5.84
N LYS A 210 -44.51 1.17 4.87
CA LYS A 210 -45.43 2.05 4.13
C LYS A 210 -46.07 1.40 2.90
N LYS A 211 -45.44 0.38 2.29
CA LYS A 211 -45.98 -0.29 1.08
C LYS A 211 -47.08 -1.32 1.35
N LYS A 212 -47.37 -1.69 2.61
CA LYS A 212 -48.42 -2.68 2.95
C LYS A 212 -49.83 -2.10 3.19
N LYS A 213 -50.04 -0.78 3.10
CA LYS A 213 -51.37 -0.16 3.37
C LYS A 213 -52.14 0.29 2.12
N GLN A 214 -51.70 -0.05 0.91
CA GLN A 214 -52.31 0.46 -0.33
C GLN A 214 -52.63 -0.63 -1.34
N LYS A 215 -53.32 -1.69 -0.90
CA LYS A 215 -54.06 -2.65 -1.75
C LYS A 215 -55.21 -3.24 -0.93
N PHE A 216 -56.27 -2.48 -0.71
CA PHE A 216 -57.61 -2.98 -0.41
C PHE A 216 -58.56 -1.77 -0.44
N LYS A 217 -59.06 -1.47 -1.63
CA LYS A 217 -60.39 -0.90 -1.90
C LYS A 217 -60.63 -0.98 -3.40
#